data_AF-A0A176XFG1-F1
#
_entry.id   AF-A0A176XFG1-F1
#
_cell.length_a   1.000
_cell.length_b   1.000
_cell.length_c   1.000
_cell.angle_alpha   90.00
_cell.angle_beta   90.00
_cell.angle_gamma   90.00
#
_symmetry.space_group_name_H-M   'P 1'
#
loop_
_entity.id
_entity.type
_entity.pdbx_description
1 polymer ?
#
loop_
_entity_poly.entity_id
_entity_poly.type
_entity_poly.pdbx_seq_one_letter_code
_entity_poly.pdbx_strand_id
1 'polypeptide(L)'
;MNYVFTPGEPGVHDIAVVQSFVDSLPTEEEQHHSMVIFFNLQNLNGYVNDYASAIGLRRYAQTLREEVLRNLPFGTSDFTNQMHMLNKWDDMAGREASMTVFHVGKTLMQIKENLRLTGTIRADTDSAILRSASRELERAFPNHEVARHAAGHRAEAFASLDSMKANAIDVEEGQKLLIGSMDGDEYVATFKKKLIKVPLNEEARQRLSGVVALIYSAFPKLVHMLPQLNFGVQASACNHAPSEKL
;
A
#
# COMPACT_ATOMS: atom_id res chain seq x y z
N MET A 1 28.28 -5.93 4.29
CA MET A 1 28.47 -4.82 3.33
C MET A 1 27.32 -3.86 3.59
N ASN A 2 27.58 -2.66 4.11
CA ASN A 2 26.51 -1.69 4.37
C ASN A 2 26.26 -0.93 3.08
N TYR A 3 25.09 -1.14 2.47
CA TYR A 3 24.65 -0.32 1.35
C TYR A 3 24.16 1.01 1.90
N VAL A 4 24.78 2.11 1.47
CA VAL A 4 24.33 3.48 1.74
C VAL A 4 23.79 4.03 0.43
N PHE A 5 22.55 4.49 0.47
CA PHE A 5 21.89 5.12 -0.67
C PHE A 5 22.17 6.62 -0.66
N THR A 6 22.58 7.16 -1.81
CA THR A 6 22.91 8.59 -1.97
C THR A 6 21.71 9.35 -2.56
N PRO A 7 21.31 10.51 -2.02
CA PRO A 7 20.28 11.34 -2.65
C PRO A 7 20.57 11.59 -4.13
N GLY A 8 19.56 11.36 -4.99
CA GLY A 8 19.70 11.48 -6.45
C GLY A 8 20.07 10.17 -7.17
N GLU A 9 20.44 9.10 -6.46
CA GLU A 9 20.49 7.77 -7.06
C GLU A 9 19.10 7.33 -7.56
N PRO A 10 19.00 6.49 -8.61
CA PRO A 10 17.72 5.95 -9.04
C PRO A 10 16.95 5.31 -7.88
N GLY A 11 15.75 5.83 -7.59
CA GLY A 11 14.91 5.38 -6.48
C GLY A 11 15.15 6.11 -5.14
N VAL A 12 16.12 7.01 -5.06
CA VAL A 12 16.45 7.81 -3.86
C VAL A 12 16.09 9.27 -4.12
N HIS A 13 14.91 9.68 -3.67
CA HIS A 13 14.44 11.04 -3.90
C HIS A 13 14.93 12.02 -2.83
N ASP A 14 15.56 13.10 -3.28
CA ASP A 14 15.94 14.22 -2.43
C ASP A 14 14.83 15.28 -2.34
N ILE A 15 14.40 15.63 -1.12
CA ILE A 15 13.44 16.72 -0.88
C ILE A 15 14.04 18.09 -1.22
N ALA A 16 15.37 18.23 -1.22
CA ALA A 16 16.03 19.49 -1.56
C ALA A 16 15.66 19.99 -2.97
N VAL A 17 15.26 19.08 -3.87
CA VAL A 17 14.82 19.42 -5.24
C VAL A 17 13.57 20.31 -5.26
N VAL A 18 12.71 20.24 -4.24
CA VAL A 18 11.50 21.09 -4.17
C VAL A 18 11.74 22.40 -3.42
N GLN A 19 12.87 22.56 -2.73
CA GLN A 19 13.12 23.72 -1.86
C GLN A 19 13.09 25.03 -2.65
N SER A 20 13.71 25.08 -3.82
CA SER A 20 13.71 26.29 -4.66
C SER A 20 12.31 26.70 -5.13
N PHE A 21 11.43 25.74 -5.37
CA PHE A 21 10.03 26.03 -5.69
C PHE A 21 9.32 26.58 -4.46
N VAL A 22 9.53 25.97 -3.29
CA VAL A 22 8.90 26.39 -2.04
C VAL A 22 9.32 27.80 -1.68
N ASP A 23 10.62 28.10 -1.72
CA ASP A 23 11.15 29.45 -1.42
C ASP A 23 10.60 30.54 -2.35
N SER A 24 10.09 30.17 -3.53
CA SER A 24 9.49 31.10 -4.49
C SER A 24 8.02 31.46 -4.18
N LEU A 25 7.39 30.77 -3.21
CA LEU A 25 5.99 30.97 -2.86
C LEU A 25 5.78 32.26 -2.06
N PRO A 26 4.62 32.92 -2.23
CA PRO A 26 4.43 34.32 -1.82
C PRO A 26 4.38 34.55 -0.31
N THR A 27 4.07 33.54 0.49
CA THR A 27 3.95 33.66 1.95
C THR A 27 4.56 32.44 2.65
N GLU A 28 5.07 32.64 3.87
CA GLU A 28 5.59 31.55 4.72
C GLU A 28 4.52 30.50 5.05
N GLU A 29 3.26 30.92 5.23
CA GLU A 29 2.14 29.99 5.45
C GLU A 29 1.93 29.08 4.23
N GLU A 30 1.93 29.63 3.02
CA GLU A 30 1.80 28.86 1.79
C GLU A 30 3.02 27.95 1.57
N GLN A 31 4.22 28.38 1.96
CA GLN A 31 5.43 27.55 1.95
C GLN A 31 5.26 26.30 2.81
N HIS A 32 4.85 26.45 4.07
CA HIS A 32 4.64 25.33 4.98
C HIS A 32 3.57 24.36 4.49
N HIS A 33 2.43 24.86 4.02
CA HIS A 33 1.38 23.98 3.49
C HIS A 33 1.79 23.31 2.17
N SER A 34 2.59 23.98 1.34
CA SER A 34 3.13 23.38 0.13
C SER A 34 4.11 22.26 0.43
N MET A 35 4.98 22.41 1.44
CA MET A 35 5.83 21.33 1.92
C MET A 35 5.03 20.11 2.37
N VAL A 36 3.91 20.31 3.07
CA VAL A 36 3.00 19.22 3.45
C VAL A 36 2.44 18.50 2.22
N ILE A 37 2.08 19.23 1.15
CA ILE A 37 1.64 18.62 -0.11
C ILE A 37 2.77 17.81 -0.74
N PHE A 38 4.00 18.34 -0.79
CA PHE A 38 5.15 17.62 -1.35
C PHE A 38 5.46 16.33 -0.60
N PHE A 39 5.52 16.37 0.74
CA PHE A 39 5.72 15.16 1.54
C PHE A 39 4.64 14.11 1.28
N ASN A 40 3.38 14.54 1.18
CA ASN A 40 2.27 13.65 0.85
C ASN A 40 2.42 13.05 -0.56
N LEU A 41 2.75 13.86 -1.56
CA LEU A 41 2.97 13.38 -2.93
C LEU A 41 4.14 12.39 -2.98
N GLN A 42 5.25 12.66 -2.30
CA GLN A 42 6.39 11.75 -2.24
C GLN A 42 6.05 10.43 -1.55
N ASN A 43 5.31 10.48 -0.42
CA ASN A 43 4.90 9.29 0.32
C ASN A 43 4.05 8.32 -0.52
N LEU A 44 3.30 8.80 -1.51
CA LEU A 44 2.51 7.93 -2.39
C LEU A 44 3.36 6.88 -3.12
N ASN A 45 4.57 7.22 -3.57
CA ASN A 45 5.48 6.24 -4.16
C ASN A 45 6.02 5.26 -3.11
N GLY A 46 6.29 5.75 -1.90
CA GLY A 46 6.65 4.91 -0.74
C GLY A 46 5.60 3.82 -0.51
N TYR A 47 4.32 4.19 -0.47
CA TYR A 47 3.24 3.23 -0.31
C TYR A 47 3.17 2.19 -1.45
N VAL A 48 3.42 2.55 -2.71
CA VAL A 48 3.50 1.56 -3.79
C VAL A 48 4.63 0.54 -3.56
N ASN A 49 5.75 0.98 -3.02
CA ASN A 49 6.88 0.12 -2.66
C ASN A 49 6.61 -0.73 -1.41
N ASP A 50 5.88 -0.19 -0.43
CA ASP A 50 5.42 -0.97 0.74
C ASP A 50 4.50 -2.10 0.28
N TYR A 51 3.59 -1.83 -0.66
CA TYR A 51 2.75 -2.87 -1.28
C TYR A 51 3.58 -3.93 -2.01
N ALA A 52 4.60 -3.50 -2.76
CA ALA A 52 5.54 -4.41 -3.42
C ALA A 52 6.26 -5.31 -2.40
N SER A 53 6.67 -4.73 -1.28
CA SER A 53 7.35 -5.43 -0.19
C SER A 53 6.42 -6.45 0.48
N ALA A 54 5.14 -6.12 0.66
CA ALA A 54 4.13 -7.05 1.14
C ALA A 54 3.97 -8.27 0.19
N ILE A 55 3.92 -8.04 -1.12
CA ILE A 55 3.92 -9.12 -2.12
C ILE A 55 5.19 -9.97 -2.02
N GLY A 56 6.35 -9.32 -1.88
CA GLY A 56 7.64 -9.99 -1.72
C GLY A 56 7.68 -10.89 -0.49
N LEU A 57 7.23 -10.39 0.66
CA LEU A 57 7.14 -11.16 1.90
C LEU A 57 6.28 -12.41 1.74
N ARG A 58 5.11 -12.27 1.09
CA ARG A 58 4.21 -13.40 0.85
C ARG A 58 4.81 -14.45 -0.08
N ARG A 59 5.44 -14.03 -1.18
CA ARG A 59 6.14 -14.95 -2.10
C ARG A 59 7.26 -15.71 -1.39
N TYR A 60 8.00 -15.03 -0.53
CA TYR A 60 9.04 -15.65 0.27
C TYR A 60 8.46 -16.66 1.27
N ALA A 61 7.38 -16.31 1.98
CA ALA A 61 6.68 -17.22 2.88
C ALA A 61 6.14 -18.47 2.14
N GLN A 62 5.65 -18.31 0.91
CA GLN A 62 5.23 -19.43 0.05
C GLN A 62 6.42 -20.34 -0.31
N THR A 63 7.58 -19.77 -0.67
CA THR A 63 8.79 -20.56 -0.97
C THR A 63 9.21 -21.41 0.23
N LEU A 64 9.28 -20.80 1.42
CA LEU A 64 9.59 -21.49 2.67
C LEU A 64 8.56 -22.56 3.03
N ARG A 65 7.28 -22.32 2.72
CA ARG A 65 6.20 -23.30 2.94
C ARG A 65 6.44 -24.57 2.13
N GLU A 66 6.84 -24.43 0.87
CA GLU A 66 7.17 -25.59 0.06
C GLU A 66 8.39 -26.35 0.60
N GLU A 67 9.40 -25.64 1.12
CA GLU A 67 10.56 -26.27 1.77
C GLU A 67 10.15 -27.05 3.01
N VAL A 68 9.28 -26.49 3.86
CA VAL A 68 8.73 -27.18 5.03
C VAL A 68 7.97 -28.44 4.62
N LEU A 69 7.11 -28.35 3.60
CA LEU A 69 6.34 -29.50 3.09
C LEU A 69 7.24 -30.61 2.52
N ARG A 70 8.38 -30.25 1.93
CA ARG A 70 9.35 -31.22 1.38
C ARG A 70 10.22 -31.87 2.45
N ASN A 71 10.61 -31.11 3.48
CA ASN A 71 11.71 -31.50 4.37
C ASN A 71 11.25 -31.94 5.76
N LEU A 72 10.06 -31.54 6.22
CA LEU A 72 9.58 -31.85 7.58
C LEU A 72 8.45 -32.89 7.55
N PRO A 73 8.51 -33.95 8.39
CA PRO A 73 7.44 -34.93 8.48
C PRO A 73 6.15 -34.30 9.03
N PHE A 74 5.02 -34.60 8.39
CA PHE A 74 3.70 -34.22 8.86
C PHE A 74 3.42 -34.75 10.28
N GLY A 75 2.66 -33.98 11.06
CA GLY A 75 2.29 -34.35 12.43
C GLY A 75 3.37 -34.11 13.49
N THR A 76 4.54 -33.62 13.10
CA THR A 76 5.58 -33.21 14.06
C THR A 76 5.29 -31.81 14.63
N SER A 77 5.83 -31.53 15.83
CA SER A 77 5.76 -30.19 16.42
C SER A 77 6.49 -29.17 15.55
N ASP A 78 7.65 -29.53 15.00
CA ASP A 78 8.42 -28.64 14.11
C ASP A 78 7.63 -28.26 12.86
N PHE A 79 7.01 -29.24 12.19
CA PHE A 79 6.12 -28.97 11.06
C PHE A 79 5.00 -27.99 11.44
N THR A 80 4.33 -28.24 12.56
CA THR A 80 3.21 -27.42 13.02
C THR A 80 3.65 -25.99 13.36
N ASN A 81 4.77 -25.83 14.06
CA ASN A 81 5.33 -24.53 14.44
C ASN A 81 5.75 -23.71 13.22
N GLN A 82 6.43 -24.34 12.26
CA GLN A 82 6.86 -23.69 11.03
C GLN A 82 5.66 -23.25 10.17
N MET A 83 4.68 -24.14 9.98
CA MET A 83 3.46 -23.78 9.25
C MET A 83 2.68 -22.65 9.93
N HIS A 84 2.60 -22.66 11.27
CA HIS A 84 1.97 -21.57 12.02
C HIS A 84 2.71 -20.23 11.80
N MET A 85 4.04 -20.23 11.92
CA MET A 85 4.86 -19.05 11.69
C MET A 85 4.67 -18.48 10.28
N LEU A 86 4.68 -19.33 9.25
CA LEU A 86 4.48 -18.90 7.85
C LEU A 86 3.08 -18.33 7.61
N ASN A 87 2.05 -18.88 8.26
CA ASN A 87 0.72 -18.28 8.22
C ASN A 87 0.68 -16.89 8.88
N LYS A 88 1.47 -16.66 9.95
CA LYS A 88 1.61 -15.32 10.54
C LYS A 88 2.32 -14.34 9.62
N TRP A 89 3.29 -14.79 8.81
CA TRP A 89 3.95 -13.95 7.82
C TRP A 89 3.02 -13.57 6.67
N ASP A 90 2.19 -14.50 6.22
CA ASP A 90 1.12 -14.21 5.26
C ASP A 90 0.14 -13.17 5.82
N ASP A 91 -0.30 -13.33 7.07
CA ASP A 91 -1.16 -12.35 7.73
C ASP A 91 -0.47 -10.98 7.90
N MET A 92 0.86 -10.94 8.12
CA MET A 92 1.64 -9.69 8.19
C MET A 92 1.66 -8.99 6.84
N ALA A 93 1.93 -9.73 5.76
CA ALA A 93 1.92 -9.21 4.40
C ALA A 93 0.53 -8.65 4.02
N GLY A 94 -0.53 -9.38 4.34
CA GLY A 94 -1.91 -8.91 4.10
C GLY A 94 -2.26 -7.65 4.88
N ARG A 95 -1.84 -7.56 6.15
CA ARG A 95 -2.03 -6.34 6.97
C ARG A 95 -1.28 -5.14 6.40
N GLU A 96 -0.03 -5.35 5.97
CA GLU A 96 0.77 -4.28 5.39
C GLU A 96 0.08 -3.71 4.15
N ALA A 97 -0.27 -4.57 3.18
CA ALA A 97 -0.98 -4.14 1.98
C ALA A 97 -2.31 -3.43 2.30
N SER A 98 -3.05 -3.91 3.29
CA SER A 98 -4.30 -3.28 3.75
C SER A 98 -4.08 -1.87 4.33
N MET A 99 -3.03 -1.72 5.16
CA MET A 99 -2.62 -0.41 5.70
C MET A 99 -2.13 0.53 4.62
N THR A 100 -1.36 0.03 3.65
CA THR A 100 -0.84 0.80 2.51
C THR A 100 -1.98 1.45 1.71
N VAL A 101 -3.02 0.68 1.35
CA VAL A 101 -4.15 1.22 0.57
C VAL A 101 -4.90 2.28 1.38
N PHE A 102 -5.12 2.04 2.68
CA PHE A 102 -5.68 3.06 3.58
C PHE A 102 -4.84 4.35 3.57
N HIS A 103 -3.51 4.23 3.66
CA HIS A 103 -2.62 5.39 3.66
C HIS A 103 -2.68 6.17 2.35
N VAL A 104 -2.75 5.51 1.19
CA VAL A 104 -2.95 6.19 -0.10
C VAL A 104 -4.25 7.00 -0.10
N GLY A 105 -5.36 6.41 0.38
CA GLY A 105 -6.64 7.13 0.48
C GLY A 105 -6.59 8.31 1.43
N LYS A 106 -5.96 8.13 2.60
CA LYS A 106 -5.79 9.20 3.60
C LYS A 106 -4.91 10.35 3.09
N THR A 107 -3.82 10.02 2.41
CA THR A 107 -2.91 10.99 1.80
C THR A 107 -3.59 11.78 0.69
N LEU A 108 -4.37 11.13 -0.18
CA LEU A 108 -5.17 11.84 -1.20
C LEU A 108 -6.16 12.83 -0.56
N MET A 109 -6.80 12.44 0.54
CA MET A 109 -7.69 13.34 1.29
C MET A 109 -6.93 14.55 1.85
N GLN A 110 -5.77 14.32 2.48
CA GLN A 110 -4.93 15.38 3.06
C GLN A 110 -4.39 16.34 1.99
N ILE A 111 -4.00 15.83 0.82
CA ILE A 111 -3.61 16.66 -0.33
C ILE A 111 -4.76 17.62 -0.67
N LYS A 112 -5.98 17.10 -0.84
CA LYS A 112 -7.17 17.92 -1.17
C LYS A 112 -7.51 18.95 -0.10
N GLU A 113 -7.30 18.63 1.17
CA GLU A 113 -7.52 19.55 2.30
C GLU A 113 -6.49 20.69 2.34
N ASN A 114 -5.23 20.42 1.98
CA ASN A 114 -4.15 21.43 1.93
C ASN A 114 -4.16 22.27 0.65
N LEU A 115 -4.62 21.72 -0.48
CA LEU A 115 -5.61 22.36 -1.37
C LEU A 115 -5.85 23.86 -1.21
N ARG A 116 -6.73 24.13 -0.26
CA ARG A 116 -7.33 25.44 -0.01
C ARG A 116 -6.35 26.46 0.57
N LEU A 117 -5.21 26.01 1.09
CA LEU A 117 -4.19 26.81 1.76
C LEU A 117 -2.95 27.03 0.88
N THR A 118 -2.96 26.52 -0.35
CA THR A 118 -1.84 26.58 -1.30
C THR A 118 -2.31 27.16 -2.63
N GLY A 119 -2.56 28.47 -2.66
CA GLY A 119 -3.17 29.16 -3.80
C GLY A 119 -2.45 28.92 -5.12
N THR A 120 -1.12 28.94 -5.09
CA THR A 120 -0.23 28.75 -6.24
C THR A 120 -0.33 27.32 -6.78
N ILE A 121 -0.19 26.31 -5.93
CA ILE A 121 -0.31 24.89 -6.34
C ILE A 121 -1.73 24.62 -6.83
N ARG A 122 -2.73 25.10 -6.10
CA ARG A 122 -4.15 24.90 -6.42
C ARG A 122 -4.53 25.49 -7.78
N ALA A 123 -3.98 26.65 -8.15
CA ALA A 123 -4.27 27.30 -9.43
C ALA A 123 -3.91 26.41 -10.63
N ASP A 124 -2.89 25.57 -10.48
CA ASP A 124 -2.43 24.64 -11.52
C ASP A 124 -2.91 23.20 -11.33
N THR A 125 -3.67 22.92 -10.27
CA THR A 125 -4.13 21.56 -9.96
C THR A 125 -5.42 21.22 -10.69
N ASP A 126 -5.43 20.08 -11.38
CA ASP A 126 -6.67 19.52 -11.96
C ASP A 126 -7.48 18.78 -10.88
N SER A 127 -8.45 19.50 -10.31
CA SER A 127 -9.37 18.94 -9.32
C SER A 127 -10.29 17.84 -9.87
N ALA A 128 -10.54 17.77 -11.17
CA ALA A 128 -11.33 16.70 -11.77
C ALA A 128 -10.56 15.39 -11.78
N ILE A 129 -9.25 15.44 -12.07
CA ILE A 129 -8.35 14.29 -11.99
C ILE A 129 -8.29 13.76 -10.55
N LEU A 130 -8.13 14.61 -9.53
CA LEU A 130 -8.13 14.17 -8.12
C LEU A 130 -9.43 13.47 -7.71
N ARG A 131 -10.59 13.97 -8.19
CA ARG A 131 -11.87 13.28 -7.97
C ARG A 131 -11.91 11.93 -8.68
N SER A 132 -11.33 11.85 -9.87
CA SER A 132 -11.23 10.59 -10.61
C SER A 132 -10.33 9.59 -9.88
N ALA A 133 -9.19 10.03 -9.34
CA ALA A 133 -8.30 9.19 -8.52
C ALA A 133 -9.00 8.65 -7.27
N SER A 134 -9.81 9.46 -6.57
CA SER A 134 -10.60 8.97 -5.43
C SER A 134 -11.57 7.86 -5.84
N ARG A 135 -12.25 8.01 -6.99
CA ARG A 135 -13.18 6.98 -7.50
C ARG A 135 -12.45 5.72 -7.95
N GLU A 136 -11.29 5.88 -8.58
CA GLU A 136 -10.47 4.76 -9.02
C GLU A 136 -9.94 3.95 -7.84
N LEU A 137 -9.50 4.63 -6.78
CA LEU A 137 -9.08 3.98 -5.54
C LEU A 137 -10.22 3.17 -4.92
N GLU A 138 -11.41 3.76 -4.78
CA GLU A 138 -12.57 3.06 -4.23
C GLU A 138 -13.01 1.88 -5.10
N ARG A 139 -12.92 2.02 -6.43
CA ARG A 139 -13.23 0.93 -7.36
C ARG A 139 -12.23 -0.23 -7.24
N ALA A 140 -10.94 0.09 -7.17
CA ALA A 140 -9.87 -0.90 -7.10
C ALA A 140 -9.78 -1.56 -5.71
N PHE A 141 -10.10 -0.82 -4.66
CA PHE A 141 -10.04 -1.25 -3.26
C PHE A 141 -11.25 -0.75 -2.47
N PRO A 142 -12.40 -1.43 -2.59
CA PRO A 142 -13.61 -1.04 -1.88
C PRO A 142 -13.42 -1.06 -0.37
N ASN A 143 -14.03 -0.10 0.33
CA ASN A 143 -13.96 0.02 1.81
C ASN A 143 -12.53 0.22 2.37
N HIS A 144 -11.58 0.72 1.56
CA HIS A 144 -10.20 0.94 2.00
C HIS A 144 -10.09 1.89 3.21
N GLU A 145 -11.07 2.78 3.43
CA GLU A 145 -11.09 3.72 4.55
C GLU A 145 -11.20 3.04 5.91
N VAL A 146 -11.80 1.85 5.97
CA VAL A 146 -11.91 1.05 7.21
C VAL A 146 -10.84 -0.03 7.33
N ALA A 147 -9.99 -0.19 6.32
CA ALA A 147 -8.94 -1.21 6.26
C ALA A 147 -7.97 -1.14 7.44
N ARG A 148 -7.56 0.07 7.85
CA ARG A 148 -6.71 0.28 9.03
C ARG A 148 -7.32 -0.28 10.31
N HIS A 149 -8.61 -0.04 10.52
CA HIS A 149 -9.27 -0.50 11.74
C HIS A 149 -9.36 -2.03 11.76
N ALA A 150 -9.71 -2.64 10.63
CA ALA A 150 -9.77 -4.09 10.51
C ALA A 150 -8.39 -4.76 10.66
N ALA A 151 -7.32 -4.14 10.15
CA ALA A 151 -5.96 -4.66 10.23
C ALA A 151 -5.32 -4.46 11.61
N GLY A 152 -5.52 -3.29 12.24
CA GLY A 152 -4.84 -2.87 13.46
C GLY A 152 -5.59 -3.15 14.77
N HIS A 153 -6.92 -3.24 14.75
CA HIS A 153 -7.75 -3.28 15.97
C HIS A 153 -8.46 -4.63 16.16
N ARG A 154 -7.76 -5.73 15.86
CA ARG A 154 -8.33 -7.10 15.91
C ARG A 154 -8.84 -7.49 17.30
N ALA A 155 -8.20 -7.01 18.37
CA ALA A 155 -8.64 -7.27 19.74
C ALA A 155 -9.96 -6.57 20.09
N GLU A 156 -10.21 -5.37 19.54
CA GLU A 156 -11.44 -4.61 19.79
C GLU A 156 -12.67 -5.33 19.22
N ALA A 157 -12.52 -6.02 18.08
CA ALA A 157 -13.58 -6.83 17.49
C ALA A 157 -14.06 -7.96 18.41
N PHE A 158 -13.23 -8.38 19.38
CA PHE A 158 -13.53 -9.43 20.36
C PHE A 158 -13.78 -8.91 21.78
N ALA A 159 -13.82 -7.60 21.99
CA ALA A 159 -14.01 -7.04 23.32
C ALA A 159 -15.38 -7.42 23.94
N SER A 160 -16.40 -7.66 23.12
CA SER A 160 -17.73 -8.09 23.56
C SER A 160 -18.50 -8.77 22.42
N LEU A 161 -19.58 -9.50 22.77
CA LEU A 161 -20.51 -10.06 21.78
C LEU A 161 -21.12 -8.96 20.89
N ASP A 162 -21.43 -7.79 21.44
CA ASP A 162 -21.96 -6.67 20.68
C ASP A 162 -20.92 -6.12 19.69
N SER A 163 -19.64 -6.06 20.08
CA SER A 163 -18.55 -5.69 19.16
C SER A 163 -18.40 -6.71 18.03
N MET A 164 -18.47 -8.01 18.34
CA MET A 164 -18.44 -9.05 17.32
C MET A 164 -19.61 -8.90 16.33
N LYS A 165 -20.83 -8.70 16.84
CA LYS A 165 -22.01 -8.46 16.00
C LYS A 165 -21.90 -7.18 15.18
N ALA A 166 -21.35 -6.10 15.73
CA ALA A 166 -21.16 -4.83 15.01
C ALA A 166 -20.16 -4.97 13.85
N ASN A 167 -19.21 -5.90 13.95
CA ASN A 167 -18.17 -6.13 12.95
C ASN A 167 -18.48 -7.29 11.99
N ALA A 168 -19.40 -8.19 12.31
CA ALA A 168 -19.79 -9.31 11.46
C ALA A 168 -20.68 -8.88 10.29
N ILE A 169 -20.46 -9.43 9.10
CA ILE A 169 -21.33 -9.22 7.93
C ILE A 169 -22.47 -10.25 7.90
N ASP A 170 -23.57 -9.92 7.23
CA ASP A 170 -24.64 -10.89 6.96
C ASP A 170 -24.29 -11.74 5.73
N VAL A 171 -24.51 -13.05 5.83
CA VAL A 171 -24.30 -14.07 4.79
C VAL A 171 -25.52 -15.00 4.76
N GLU A 172 -25.69 -15.82 3.72
CA GLU A 172 -26.87 -16.70 3.59
C GLU A 172 -27.09 -17.61 4.82
N GLU A 173 -26.00 -18.07 5.44
CA GLU A 173 -26.02 -18.95 6.62
C GLU A 173 -26.04 -18.20 7.97
N GLY A 174 -26.23 -16.88 7.98
CA GLY A 174 -26.30 -16.06 9.19
C GLY A 174 -25.30 -14.92 9.22
N GLN A 175 -24.48 -14.82 10.27
CA GLN A 175 -23.49 -13.75 10.42
C GLN A 175 -22.07 -14.30 10.42
N LYS A 176 -21.18 -13.65 9.66
CA LYS A 176 -19.77 -14.04 9.54
C LYS A 176 -18.86 -12.91 10.02
N LEU A 177 -18.00 -13.23 10.99
CA LEU A 177 -16.92 -12.36 11.43
C LEU A 177 -15.61 -12.88 10.85
N LEU A 178 -14.88 -12.05 10.11
CA LEU A 178 -13.56 -12.37 9.59
C LEU A 178 -12.50 -11.53 10.29
N ILE A 179 -11.62 -12.23 10.99
CA ILE A 179 -10.52 -11.61 11.71
C ILE A 179 -9.28 -11.66 10.83
N GLY A 180 -9.19 -10.68 9.93
CA GLY A 180 -7.96 -10.33 9.21
C GLY A 180 -7.01 -11.46 8.88
N SER A 181 -7.28 -12.24 7.85
CA SER A 181 -6.41 -13.35 7.44
C SER A 181 -6.23 -13.37 5.93
N MET A 182 -5.21 -14.07 5.47
CA MET A 182 -5.12 -14.40 4.04
C MET A 182 -6.12 -15.50 3.67
N ASP A 183 -6.87 -15.27 2.60
CA ASP A 183 -7.74 -16.23 1.92
C ASP A 183 -7.35 -16.27 0.45
N GLY A 184 -6.65 -17.34 0.06
CA GLY A 184 -5.97 -17.39 -1.23
C GLY A 184 -5.05 -16.19 -1.41
N ASP A 185 -5.27 -15.42 -2.47
CA ASP A 185 -4.52 -14.21 -2.81
C ASP A 185 -5.05 -12.91 -2.19
N GLU A 186 -6.04 -12.97 -1.30
CA GLU A 186 -6.67 -11.78 -0.74
C GLU A 186 -6.47 -11.73 0.78
N TYR A 187 -6.16 -10.55 1.31
CA TYR A 187 -6.36 -10.30 2.72
C TYR A 187 -7.83 -9.95 2.96
N VAL A 188 -8.49 -10.72 3.83
CA VAL A 188 -9.91 -10.58 4.12
C VAL A 188 -10.16 -10.24 5.58
N ALA A 189 -11.02 -9.27 5.81
CA ALA A 189 -11.43 -8.87 7.16
C ALA A 189 -12.85 -8.28 7.14
N THR A 190 -13.52 -8.26 8.30
CA THR A 190 -14.79 -7.55 8.44
C THR A 190 -14.68 -6.48 9.53
N PHE A 191 -15.25 -5.31 9.26
CA PHE A 191 -15.30 -4.21 10.22
C PHE A 191 -16.53 -3.34 9.97
N LYS A 192 -17.26 -2.96 11.02
CA LYS A 192 -18.50 -2.16 10.92
C LYS A 192 -19.44 -2.61 9.79
N LYS A 193 -19.79 -3.91 9.79
CA LYS A 193 -20.66 -4.53 8.76
C LYS A 193 -20.13 -4.47 7.31
N LYS A 194 -18.87 -4.12 7.10
CA LYS A 194 -18.23 -4.09 5.78
C LYS A 194 -17.26 -5.26 5.64
N LEU A 195 -17.26 -5.86 4.44
CA LEU A 195 -16.22 -6.79 4.02
C LEU A 195 -15.08 -6.00 3.37
N ILE A 196 -13.88 -6.24 3.84
CA ILE A 196 -12.65 -5.68 3.30
C ILE A 196 -11.92 -6.82 2.59
N LYS A 197 -11.58 -6.58 1.34
CA LYS A 197 -10.79 -7.48 0.50
C LYS A 197 -9.66 -6.68 -0.12
N VAL A 198 -8.42 -7.10 0.15
CA VAL A 198 -7.23 -6.46 -0.41
C VAL A 198 -6.43 -7.54 -1.16
N PRO A 199 -6.48 -7.56 -2.50
CA PRO A 199 -5.77 -8.57 -3.27
C PRO A 199 -4.26 -8.35 -3.19
N LEU A 200 -3.52 -9.33 -2.69
CA LEU A 200 -2.08 -9.27 -2.49
C LEU A 200 -1.32 -9.89 -3.66
N ASN A 201 -1.39 -9.21 -4.80
CA ASN A 201 -0.75 -9.61 -6.05
C ASN A 201 -0.28 -8.41 -6.89
N GLU A 202 0.48 -8.71 -7.93
CA GLU A 202 1.11 -7.70 -8.80
C GLU A 202 0.09 -6.86 -9.58
N GLU A 203 -1.04 -7.46 -9.99
CA GLU A 203 -2.11 -6.75 -10.67
C GLU A 203 -2.75 -5.67 -9.77
N ALA A 204 -2.96 -5.98 -8.50
CA ALA A 204 -3.44 -5.01 -7.52
C ALA A 204 -2.40 -3.90 -7.26
N ARG A 205 -1.10 -4.24 -7.20
CA ARG A 205 -0.03 -3.25 -7.11
C ARG A 205 -0.05 -2.30 -8.32
N GLN A 206 -0.26 -2.83 -9.53
CA GLN A 206 -0.37 -2.02 -10.74
C GLN A 206 -1.60 -1.11 -10.71
N ARG A 207 -2.75 -1.58 -10.23
CA ARG A 207 -3.92 -0.72 -10.00
C ARG A 207 -3.62 0.41 -9.02
N LEU A 208 -2.97 0.12 -7.89
CA LEU A 208 -2.57 1.12 -6.90
C LEU A 208 -1.58 2.14 -7.49
N SER A 209 -0.58 1.66 -8.24
CA SER A 209 0.36 2.50 -8.97
C SER A 209 -0.33 3.39 -10.00
N GLY A 210 -1.34 2.87 -10.72
CA GLY A 210 -2.19 3.65 -11.63
C GLY A 210 -2.97 4.75 -10.91
N VAL A 211 -3.52 4.48 -9.72
CA VAL A 211 -4.14 5.50 -8.87
C VAL A 211 -3.12 6.59 -8.52
N VAL A 212 -1.92 6.22 -8.05
CA VAL A 212 -0.89 7.20 -7.70
C VAL A 212 -0.44 8.02 -8.91
N ALA A 213 -0.28 7.40 -10.07
CA ALA A 213 0.03 8.09 -11.33
C ALA A 213 -1.06 9.11 -11.69
N LEU A 214 -2.33 8.75 -11.47
CA LEU A 214 -3.46 9.65 -11.67
C LEU A 214 -3.46 10.79 -10.66
N ILE A 215 -3.02 10.57 -9.42
CA ILE A 215 -2.83 11.67 -8.45
C ILE A 215 -1.73 12.61 -8.93
N TYR A 216 -0.58 12.08 -9.37
CA TYR A 216 0.54 12.89 -9.85
C TYR A 216 0.19 13.73 -11.09
N SER A 217 -0.60 13.17 -12.02
CA SER A 217 -1.00 13.89 -13.24
C SER A 217 -1.93 15.07 -12.96
N ALA A 218 -2.54 15.14 -11.77
CA ALA A 218 -3.29 16.32 -11.34
C ALA A 218 -2.39 17.54 -11.06
N PHE A 219 -1.07 17.36 -10.97
CA PHE A 219 -0.09 18.41 -10.64
C PHE A 219 0.95 18.60 -11.77
N PRO A 220 0.55 19.11 -12.95
CA PRO A 220 1.42 19.17 -14.13
C PRO A 220 2.72 19.95 -13.91
N LYS A 221 2.71 21.00 -13.07
CA LYS A 221 3.92 21.77 -12.75
C LYS A 221 4.82 21.09 -11.71
N LEU A 222 4.31 20.14 -10.94
CA LEU A 222 5.10 19.46 -9.90
C LEU A 222 5.59 18.09 -10.34
N VAL A 223 4.96 17.46 -11.35
CA VAL A 223 5.21 16.06 -11.72
C VAL A 223 6.67 15.72 -11.98
N HIS A 224 7.46 16.66 -12.52
CA HIS A 224 8.89 16.46 -12.79
C HIS A 224 9.78 16.55 -11.55
N MET A 225 9.25 17.07 -10.44
CA MET A 225 9.88 17.13 -9.12
C MET A 225 9.47 15.96 -8.22
N LEU A 226 8.56 15.09 -8.68
CA LEU A 226 8.05 13.96 -7.92
C LEU A 226 8.87 12.68 -8.19
N PRO A 227 8.86 11.70 -7.27
CA PRO A 227 9.58 10.46 -7.49
C PRO A 227 8.99 9.74 -8.71
N GLN A 228 9.85 9.17 -9.54
CA GLN A 228 9.39 8.33 -10.63
C GLN A 228 8.69 7.11 -10.06
N LEU A 229 7.48 6.83 -10.56
CA LEU A 229 6.77 5.63 -10.18
C LEU A 229 7.45 4.44 -10.84
N ASN A 230 7.93 3.53 -10.01
CA ASN A 230 8.43 2.25 -10.49
C ASN A 230 7.24 1.38 -10.91
N PHE A 231 6.79 1.57 -12.15
CA PHE A 231 5.97 0.60 -12.87
C PHE A 231 6.87 -0.59 -13.12
N GLY A 232 7.04 -1.41 -12.08
CA GLY A 232 8.02 -2.50 -12.01
C GLY A 232 8.30 -3.10 -13.37
N VAL A 233 9.60 -3.10 -13.72
CA VAL A 233 10.20 -3.76 -14.87
C VAL A 233 9.29 -4.91 -15.28
N GLN A 234 8.68 -4.84 -16.48
CA GLN A 234 8.09 -6.01 -17.12
C GLN A 234 9.08 -7.14 -16.85
N ALA A 235 8.68 -8.13 -16.04
CA ALA A 235 9.55 -9.21 -15.60
C ALA A 235 10.44 -9.57 -16.78
N SER A 236 11.74 -9.23 -16.69
CA SER A 236 12.61 -9.23 -17.85
C SER A 236 12.59 -10.66 -18.39
N ALA A 237 11.81 -10.83 -19.46
CA ALA A 237 11.82 -12.02 -20.26
C ALA A 237 13.26 -12.10 -20.79
N CYS A 238 13.90 -13.24 -20.58
CA CYS A 238 15.26 -13.54 -21.01
C CYS A 238 16.37 -12.85 -20.22
N ASN A 239 16.88 -13.54 -19.20
CA ASN A 239 18.33 -13.66 -19.09
C ASN A 239 18.68 -15.15 -19.11
N HIS A 240 19.27 -15.55 -20.24
CA HIS A 240 19.92 -16.83 -20.44
C HIS A 240 20.85 -17.12 -19.27
N ALA A 241 20.73 -18.31 -18.69
CA ALA A 241 21.82 -18.88 -17.93
C ALA A 241 23.06 -18.94 -18.84
N PRO A 242 24.25 -18.49 -18.39
CA PRO A 242 25.46 -18.69 -19.14
C PRO A 242 25.75 -20.19 -19.21
N SER A 243 25.67 -20.72 -20.42
CA SER A 243 26.35 -21.96 -20.80
C SER A 243 27.84 -21.65 -20.84
N GLU A 244 28.59 -22.25 -19.91
CA GLU A 244 30.02 -22.58 -20.05
C GLU A 244 30.35 -23.52 -18.88
N LYS A 245 30.45 -24.83 -19.14
CA LYS A 245 31.74 -25.51 -19.28
C LYS A 245 32.73 -25.13 -18.16
N LEU A 246 32.80 -25.98 -17.14
CA LEU A 246 34.03 -26.61 -16.65
C LEU A 246 33.68 -28.00 -16.10
#